data_AF-A0A9E0RW55-F1
#
_entry.id   AF-A0A9E0RW55-F1
#
_cell.length_a   1.000
_cell.length_b   1.000
_cell.length_c   1.000
_cell.angle_alpha   90.00
_cell.angle_beta   90.00
_cell.angle_gamma   90.00
#
_symmetry.space_group_name_H-M   'P 1'
#
loop_
_entity.id
_entity.type
_entity.pdbx_description
1 polymer ?
#
loop_
_entity_poly.entity_id
_entity_poly.type
_entity_poly.pdbx_seq_one_letter_code
_entity_poly.pdbx_strand_id
1 'polypeptide(L)'
;MLFTRTNGDITVGQVRRAAARLVSELSTDAPRIHVHTRSLSAFSASLIAAAVLKRPLIVLPQAGSGYLASLGVAPDSFVSDASPDGIKVSIPSGTGDATFDVASAHSPDLVFFTSGSTGTAKEIAKPLAAIEREAEFWQTWLGGRVNHVTGSVSHQHIYGLIFRLALPVISEMTSRDEAALTWEAIASEFTPQTLLVSGPAHLSRLPEFPIVAATLPPVILSSGGPLLPADSNRAANMFGTVPTEILGSTDTGGVA
;
A
#
# COMPACT_ATOMS: atom_id res chain seq x y z
N MET A 1 -13.96 -10.03 2.57
CA MET A 1 -12.54 -10.45 2.47
C MET A 1 -11.77 -9.25 1.96
N LEU A 2 -10.65 -8.87 2.57
CA LEU A 2 -9.97 -7.62 2.19
C LEU A 2 -8.59 -7.86 1.56
N PHE A 3 -7.76 -8.70 2.20
CA PHE A 3 -6.42 -9.01 1.68
C PHE A 3 -6.23 -10.51 1.43
N THR A 4 -5.48 -10.84 0.38
CA THR A 4 -5.11 -12.22 0.04
C THR A 4 -3.63 -12.47 0.34
N ARG A 5 -3.32 -13.70 0.73
CA ARG A 5 -1.94 -14.21 0.92
C ARG A 5 -1.91 -15.69 0.58
N THR A 6 -0.73 -16.23 0.33
CA THR A 6 -0.53 -17.64 -0.05
C THR A 6 -1.16 -18.63 0.95
N ASN A 7 -1.24 -18.25 2.25
CA ASN A 7 -1.76 -19.11 3.32
C ASN A 7 -3.22 -18.77 3.73
N GLY A 8 -4.00 -18.17 2.83
CA GLY A 8 -5.43 -17.91 3.03
C GLY A 8 -5.76 -16.49 3.48
N ASP A 9 -7.00 -16.09 3.30
CA ASP A 9 -7.35 -14.66 3.29
C ASP A 9 -7.36 -13.98 4.66
N ILE A 10 -7.33 -12.65 4.62
CA ILE A 10 -7.39 -11.77 5.79
C ILE A 10 -8.71 -11.01 5.78
N THR A 11 -9.42 -11.14 6.89
CA THR A 11 -10.71 -10.49 7.13
C THR A 11 -10.53 -9.13 7.79
N VAL A 12 -11.52 -8.25 7.62
CA VAL A 12 -11.56 -6.95 8.30
C VAL A 12 -11.52 -7.12 9.82
N GLY A 13 -12.19 -8.14 10.36
CA GLY A 13 -12.19 -8.41 11.80
C GLY A 13 -10.80 -8.74 12.34
N GLN A 14 -9.97 -9.45 11.58
CA GLN A 14 -8.57 -9.69 11.99
C GLN A 14 -7.74 -8.40 12.01
N VAL A 15 -7.93 -7.52 11.03
CA VAL A 15 -7.27 -6.21 10.99
C VAL A 15 -7.67 -5.35 12.17
N ARG A 16 -8.97 -5.30 12.50
CA ARG A 16 -9.47 -4.54 13.66
C ARG A 16 -8.94 -5.08 14.99
N ARG A 17 -8.84 -6.40 15.16
CA ARG A 17 -8.21 -6.98 16.36
C ARG A 17 -6.73 -6.60 16.47
N ALA A 18 -5.98 -6.60 15.37
CA ALA A 18 -4.60 -6.13 15.36
C ALA A 18 -4.52 -4.64 15.73
N ALA A 19 -5.42 -3.80 15.21
CA ALA A 19 -5.50 -2.39 15.56
C ALA A 19 -5.79 -2.17 17.05
N ALA A 20 -6.68 -2.97 17.65
CA ALA A 20 -7.05 -2.84 19.06
C ALA A 20 -5.86 -3.12 19.99
N ARG A 21 -5.04 -4.11 19.63
CA ARG A 21 -3.76 -4.38 20.30
C ARG A 21 -2.80 -3.19 20.16
N LEU A 22 -2.63 -2.65 18.96
CA LEU A 22 -1.78 -1.47 18.74
C LEU A 22 -2.23 -0.26 19.56
N VAL A 23 -3.54 -0.04 19.68
CA VAL A 23 -4.11 1.04 20.50
C VAL A 23 -3.70 0.91 21.98
N SER A 24 -3.58 -0.33 22.49
CA SER A 24 -3.14 -0.57 23.87
C SER A 24 -1.62 -0.53 24.08
N GLU A 25 -0.82 -0.75 23.03
CA GLU A 25 0.64 -0.85 23.11
C GLU A 25 1.36 0.48 22.76
N LEU A 26 0.76 1.30 21.91
CA LEU A 26 1.33 2.59 21.52
C LEU A 26 1.32 3.57 22.70
N SER A 27 2.45 4.26 22.88
CA SER A 27 2.59 5.29 23.91
C SER A 27 1.53 6.38 23.77
N THR A 28 0.98 6.85 24.89
CA THR A 28 0.03 7.98 24.93
C THR A 28 0.71 9.33 24.74
N ASP A 29 2.03 9.40 25.02
CA ASP A 29 2.78 10.65 25.06
C ASP A 29 3.39 11.02 23.70
N ALA A 30 3.50 10.04 22.79
CA ALA A 30 4.02 10.25 21.45
C ALA A 30 2.97 10.98 20.58
N PRO A 31 3.28 12.16 20.01
CA PRO A 31 2.31 12.93 19.22
C PRO A 31 2.06 12.36 17.82
N ARG A 32 2.90 11.42 17.37
CA ARG A 32 2.87 10.83 16.02
C ARG A 32 3.09 9.33 16.12
N ILE A 33 2.51 8.59 15.19
CA ILE A 33 2.76 7.14 15.05
C ILE A 33 3.58 6.94 13.79
N HIS A 34 4.73 6.28 13.89
CA HIS A 34 5.56 5.92 12.76
C HIS A 34 5.23 4.49 12.33
N VAL A 35 5.19 4.24 11.03
CA VAL A 35 4.87 2.92 10.49
C VAL A 35 5.76 2.55 9.31
N HIS A 36 6.19 1.30 9.30
CA HIS A 36 6.77 0.66 8.11
C HIS A 36 6.39 -0.81 8.13
N THR A 37 5.63 -1.27 7.14
CA THR A 37 5.19 -2.66 7.06
C THR A 37 5.37 -3.26 5.67
N ARG A 38 5.57 -4.57 5.60
CA ARG A 38 5.45 -5.34 4.34
C ARG A 38 3.99 -5.64 4.04
N SER A 39 3.21 -5.93 5.07
CA SER A 39 1.80 -6.26 4.99
C SER A 39 0.90 -5.03 4.95
N LEU A 40 -0.05 -5.02 4.00
CA LEU A 40 -1.13 -4.03 3.88
C LEU A 40 -2.12 -4.14 5.02
N SER A 41 -2.44 -5.34 5.47
CA SER A 41 -3.32 -5.56 6.62
C SER A 41 -2.68 -5.05 7.90
N ALA A 42 -1.38 -5.23 8.08
CA ALA A 42 -0.64 -4.63 9.20
C ALA A 42 -0.61 -3.10 9.11
N PHE A 43 -0.41 -2.54 7.91
CA PHE A 43 -0.52 -1.10 7.69
C PHE A 43 -1.92 -0.56 8.03
N SER A 44 -2.96 -1.28 7.61
CA SER A 44 -4.36 -0.93 7.86
C SER A 44 -4.68 -0.94 9.36
N ALA A 45 -4.11 -1.90 10.10
CA ALA A 45 -4.23 -1.92 11.56
C ALA A 45 -3.59 -0.67 12.20
N SER A 46 -2.42 -0.26 11.73
CA SER A 46 -1.75 0.97 12.17
C SER A 46 -2.55 2.23 11.81
N LEU A 47 -3.18 2.26 10.63
CA LEU A 47 -4.04 3.36 10.20
C LEU A 47 -5.28 3.49 11.09
N ILE A 48 -5.94 2.38 11.43
CA ILE A 48 -7.06 2.37 12.37
C ILE A 48 -6.60 2.84 13.75
N ALA A 49 -5.45 2.36 14.24
CA ALA A 49 -4.91 2.80 15.52
C ALA A 49 -4.62 4.31 15.54
N ALA A 50 -4.08 4.87 14.45
CA ALA A 50 -3.87 6.30 14.28
C ALA A 50 -5.18 7.10 14.29
N ALA A 51 -6.21 6.62 13.59
CA ALA A 51 -7.53 7.23 13.57
C ALA A 51 -8.19 7.27 14.96
N VAL A 52 -8.11 6.16 15.70
CA VAL A 52 -8.67 6.03 17.06
C VAL A 52 -7.93 6.92 18.05
N LEU A 53 -6.60 6.97 17.95
CA LEU A 53 -5.75 7.77 18.83
C LEU A 53 -5.65 9.24 18.39
N LYS A 54 -6.27 9.59 17.25
CA LYS A 54 -6.31 10.95 16.67
C LYS A 54 -4.92 11.53 16.43
N ARG A 55 -4.02 10.70 15.91
CA ARG A 55 -2.63 11.08 15.62
C ARG A 55 -2.33 10.91 14.14
N PRO A 56 -1.44 11.74 13.56
CA PRO A 56 -0.96 11.52 12.21
C PRO A 56 -0.16 10.21 12.13
N LEU A 57 -0.25 9.55 10.97
CA LEU A 57 0.49 8.33 10.66
C LEU A 57 1.64 8.65 9.70
N ILE A 58 2.86 8.43 10.18
CA ILE A 58 4.10 8.76 9.49
C ILE A 58 4.60 7.52 8.76
N VAL A 59 4.46 7.53 7.44
CA VAL A 59 4.79 6.39 6.58
C VAL A 59 6.28 6.43 6.24
N LEU A 60 7.06 5.61 6.92
CA LEU A 60 8.51 5.57 6.75
C LEU A 60 8.88 4.77 5.48
N PRO A 61 9.80 5.28 4.63
CA PRO A 61 10.24 4.58 3.43
C PRO A 61 11.11 3.35 3.72
N GLN A 62 11.74 3.31 4.90
CA GLN A 62 12.53 2.18 5.39
C GLN A 62 12.49 2.13 6.93
N ALA A 63 12.95 1.01 7.49
CA ALA A 63 12.95 0.79 8.94
C ALA A 63 14.28 0.28 9.50
N GLY A 64 15.41 0.61 8.85
CA GLY A 64 16.74 0.31 9.38
C GLY A 64 17.03 1.12 10.65
N SER A 65 17.63 0.49 11.67
CA SER A 65 17.84 1.11 12.99
C SER A 65 18.60 2.44 12.92
N GLY A 66 19.61 2.55 12.04
CA GLY A 66 20.35 3.81 11.82
C GLY A 66 19.48 4.93 11.25
N TYR A 67 18.52 4.60 10.38
CA TYR A 67 17.57 5.55 9.84
C TYR A 67 16.56 6.00 10.90
N LEU A 68 16.02 5.04 11.67
CA LEU A 68 15.11 5.34 12.79
C LEU A 68 15.79 6.25 13.82
N ALA A 69 17.05 5.96 14.18
CA ALA A 69 17.84 6.79 15.07
C ALA A 69 18.09 8.19 14.49
N SER A 70 18.38 8.31 13.18
CA SER A 70 18.58 9.61 12.53
C SER A 70 17.33 10.50 12.55
N LEU A 71 16.15 9.89 12.60
CA LEU A 71 14.85 10.58 12.71
C LEU A 71 14.39 10.78 14.17
N GLY A 72 15.11 10.23 15.15
CA GLY A 72 14.70 10.26 16.56
C GLY A 72 13.41 9.48 16.84
N VAL A 73 13.13 8.44 16.06
CA VAL A 73 11.90 7.65 16.21
C VAL A 73 12.00 6.79 17.48
N ALA A 74 11.09 7.04 18.43
CA ALA A 74 11.01 6.27 19.66
C ALA A 74 10.37 4.89 19.42
N PRO A 75 10.90 3.80 20.01
CA PRO A 75 10.37 2.45 19.79
C PRO A 75 8.89 2.26 20.13
N ASP A 76 8.39 2.95 21.16
CA ASP A 76 6.99 2.92 21.61
C ASP A 76 6.03 3.76 20.74
N SER A 77 6.56 4.43 19.73
CA SER A 77 5.80 5.19 18.71
C SER A 77 5.90 4.58 17.32
N PHE A 78 6.66 3.49 17.15
CA PHE A 78 6.97 2.88 15.86
C PHE A 78 6.34 1.50 15.74
N VAL A 79 5.62 1.26 14.64
CA VAL A 79 4.95 0.00 14.35
C VAL A 79 5.54 -0.66 13.11
N SER A 80 5.92 -1.93 13.23
CA SER A 80 6.47 -2.70 12.10
C SER A 80 6.27 -4.20 12.21
N ASP A 81 6.11 -4.85 11.05
CA ASP A 81 6.24 -6.30 10.85
C ASP A 81 7.58 -6.68 10.21
N ALA A 82 8.41 -5.69 9.84
CA ALA A 82 9.58 -5.84 8.99
C ALA A 82 10.89 -5.39 9.64
N SER A 83 10.83 -4.75 10.79
CA SER A 83 11.99 -4.29 11.56
C SER A 83 12.02 -4.94 12.94
N PRO A 84 13.20 -5.29 13.49
CA PRO A 84 13.35 -5.72 14.89
C PRO A 84 12.91 -4.64 15.90
N ASP A 85 13.00 -3.36 15.51
CA ASP A 85 12.75 -2.22 16.38
C ASP A 85 11.24 -1.89 16.49
N GLY A 86 10.86 -1.37 17.65
CA GLY A 86 9.50 -0.90 17.93
C GLY A 86 8.45 -1.97 18.19
N ILE A 87 7.19 -1.56 18.10
CA ILE A 87 6.01 -2.37 18.37
C ILE A 87 5.74 -3.33 17.21
N LYS A 88 5.62 -4.62 17.53
CA LYS A 88 5.37 -5.69 16.55
C LYS A 88 3.90 -5.79 16.19
N VAL A 89 3.57 -5.44 14.95
CA VAL A 89 2.25 -5.71 14.39
C VAL A 89 2.24 -7.08 13.71
N SER A 90 1.20 -7.87 13.98
CA SER A 90 0.90 -9.11 13.29
C SER A 90 -0.60 -9.30 13.23
N ILE A 91 -1.06 -10.01 12.20
CA ILE A 91 -2.49 -10.27 12.02
C ILE A 91 -2.87 -11.55 12.76
N PRO A 92 -3.77 -11.47 13.75
CA PRO A 92 -4.15 -12.64 14.53
C PRO A 92 -4.92 -13.66 13.68
N SER A 93 -4.72 -14.94 13.99
CA SER A 93 -5.55 -16.02 13.46
C SER A 93 -6.95 -16.01 14.09
N GLY A 94 -7.92 -16.67 13.46
CA GLY A 94 -9.30 -16.81 13.96
C GLY A 94 -10.28 -15.72 13.49
N THR A 95 -11.56 -15.94 13.79
CA THR A 95 -12.71 -15.24 13.19
C THR A 95 -13.30 -14.08 14.01
N GLY A 96 -12.67 -13.71 15.14
CA GLY A 96 -13.19 -12.63 15.99
C GLY A 96 -13.25 -11.25 15.31
N ASP A 97 -13.75 -10.26 16.02
CA ASP A 97 -13.69 -8.85 15.59
C ASP A 97 -13.43 -7.98 16.83
N ALA A 98 -12.86 -6.80 16.63
CA ALA A 98 -12.78 -5.75 17.63
C ALA A 98 -13.62 -4.56 17.16
N THR A 99 -14.39 -3.99 18.07
CA THR A 99 -15.24 -2.84 17.78
C THR A 99 -14.53 -1.55 18.14
N PHE A 100 -14.62 -0.56 17.25
CA PHE A 100 -14.21 0.81 17.51
C PHE A 100 -15.42 1.72 17.43
N ASP A 101 -15.45 2.77 18.23
CA ASP A 101 -16.45 3.82 18.08
C ASP A 101 -16.09 4.69 16.87
N VAL A 102 -16.71 4.37 15.74
CA VAL A 102 -16.50 5.06 14.45
C VAL A 102 -16.88 6.54 14.55
N ALA A 103 -17.85 6.91 15.40
CA ALA A 103 -18.24 8.31 15.57
C ALA A 103 -17.15 9.15 16.25
N SER A 104 -16.28 8.51 17.04
CA SER A 104 -15.17 9.17 17.72
C SER A 104 -13.86 9.19 16.90
N ALA A 105 -13.78 8.40 15.83
CA ALA A 105 -12.58 8.25 15.02
C ALA A 105 -12.31 9.51 14.18
N HIS A 106 -11.03 9.84 14.01
CA HIS A 106 -10.59 10.95 13.17
C HIS A 106 -9.95 10.43 11.89
N SER A 107 -10.10 11.13 10.75
CA SER A 107 -9.34 10.84 9.54
C SER A 107 -7.91 11.35 9.73
N PRO A 108 -6.91 10.47 9.93
CA PRO A 108 -5.55 10.92 10.21
C PRO A 108 -4.90 11.51 8.96
N ASP A 109 -4.00 12.48 9.16
CA ASP A 109 -3.05 12.85 8.11
C ASP A 109 -2.04 11.72 7.91
N LEU A 110 -1.75 11.43 6.65
CA LEU A 110 -0.69 10.53 6.23
C LEU A 110 0.51 11.34 5.79
N VAL A 111 1.64 11.12 6.46
CA VAL A 111 2.87 11.87 6.19
C VAL A 111 3.88 10.98 5.49
N PHE A 112 4.31 11.41 4.30
CA PHE A 112 5.30 10.73 3.48
C PHE A 112 6.60 11.53 3.42
N PHE A 113 7.65 10.89 2.94
CA PHE A 113 8.94 11.52 2.71
C PHE A 113 9.21 11.62 1.21
N THR A 114 9.56 12.82 0.73
CA THR A 114 10.04 13.01 -0.64
C THR A 114 11.53 13.27 -0.67
N SER A 115 12.17 12.84 -1.76
CA SER A 115 13.57 13.15 -2.06
C SER A 115 13.71 14.65 -2.26
N GLY A 116 14.09 15.40 -1.22
CA GLY A 116 14.43 16.80 -1.35
C GLY A 116 15.66 16.95 -2.23
N SER A 117 15.66 17.92 -3.15
CA SER A 117 16.84 18.28 -3.96
C SER A 117 18.06 18.71 -3.13
N THR A 118 17.85 19.00 -1.83
CA THR A 118 18.86 19.40 -0.84
C THR A 118 19.44 18.23 -0.04
N GLY A 119 19.08 16.98 -0.35
CA GLY A 119 19.59 15.77 0.33
C GLY A 119 18.90 15.42 1.65
N THR A 120 18.17 16.36 2.26
CA THR A 120 17.28 16.11 3.40
C THR A 120 15.87 15.77 2.89
N ALA A 121 15.35 14.61 3.29
CA ALA A 121 14.00 14.21 2.95
C ALA A 121 12.99 15.18 3.57
N LYS A 122 12.02 15.66 2.78
CA LYS A 122 10.97 16.56 3.26
C LYS A 122 9.71 15.77 3.55
N GLU A 123 9.10 16.06 4.69
CA GLU A 123 7.78 15.54 5.02
C GLU A 123 6.71 16.22 4.17
N ILE A 124 5.80 15.42 3.63
CA ILE A 124 4.59 15.88 2.96
C ILE A 124 3.40 15.21 3.62
N ALA A 125 2.59 16.01 4.31
CA ALA A 125 1.32 15.58 4.86
C ALA A 125 0.24 15.57 3.78
N LYS A 126 -0.55 14.50 3.75
CA LYS A 126 -1.72 14.32 2.87
C LYS A 126 -2.90 13.89 3.75
N PRO A 127 -4.01 14.66 3.75
CA PRO A 127 -5.24 14.21 4.39
C PRO A 127 -5.70 12.89 3.78
N LEU A 128 -6.13 11.92 4.61
CA LEU A 128 -6.66 10.64 4.12
C LEU A 128 -7.79 10.84 3.09
N ALA A 129 -8.66 11.85 3.29
CA ALA A 129 -9.73 12.23 2.36
C ALA A 129 -9.23 12.61 0.96
N ALA A 130 -7.98 13.08 0.81
CA ALA A 130 -7.41 13.32 -0.52
C ALA A 130 -7.09 12.01 -1.24
N ILE A 131 -6.56 11.02 -0.51
CA ILE A 131 -6.26 9.68 -1.03
C ILE A 131 -7.55 8.92 -1.36
N GLU A 132 -8.59 9.08 -0.54
CA GLU A 132 -9.91 8.48 -0.76
C GLU A 132 -10.57 9.03 -2.05
N ARG A 133 -10.60 10.36 -2.23
CA ARG A 133 -11.14 10.98 -3.46
C ARG A 133 -10.42 10.52 -4.73
N GLU A 134 -9.10 10.38 -4.65
CA GLU A 134 -8.31 9.85 -5.77
C GLU A 134 -8.71 8.40 -6.08
N ALA A 135 -8.87 7.56 -5.05
CA ALA A 135 -9.33 6.20 -5.22
C ALA A 135 -10.76 6.11 -5.80
N GLU A 136 -11.68 6.98 -5.41
CA GLU A 136 -13.05 7.08 -5.98
C GLU A 136 -13.04 7.46 -7.47
N PHE A 137 -12.14 8.38 -7.87
CA PHE A 137 -11.93 8.69 -9.28
C PHE A 137 -11.50 7.45 -10.07
N TRP A 138 -10.51 6.71 -9.55
CA TRP A 138 -10.01 5.50 -10.20
C TRP A 138 -11.02 4.35 -10.19
N GLN A 139 -11.84 4.21 -9.15
CA GLN A 139 -12.97 3.28 -9.14
C GLN A 139 -13.91 3.54 -10.32
N THR A 140 -14.27 4.81 -10.52
CA THR A 140 -15.13 5.22 -11.63
C THR A 140 -14.47 4.95 -12.98
N TRP A 141 -13.18 5.30 -13.12
CA TRP A 141 -12.42 5.03 -14.34
C TRP A 141 -12.34 3.52 -14.65
N LEU A 142 -12.12 2.68 -13.64
CA LEU A 142 -12.05 1.23 -13.78
C LEU A 142 -13.39 0.62 -14.18
N GLY A 143 -14.53 1.18 -13.76
CA GLY A 143 -15.85 0.79 -14.24
C GLY A 143 -16.16 -0.71 -14.06
N GLY A 144 -15.71 -1.31 -12.96
CA GLY A 144 -15.95 -2.72 -12.64
C GLY A 144 -15.13 -3.74 -13.44
N ARG A 145 -14.16 -3.30 -14.25
CA ARG A 145 -13.26 -4.20 -15.03
C ARG A 145 -12.39 -5.12 -14.16
N VAL A 146 -12.20 -4.74 -12.90
CA VAL A 146 -11.29 -5.41 -11.96
C VAL A 146 -11.93 -5.58 -10.60
N ASN A 147 -11.56 -6.65 -9.88
CA ASN A 147 -11.98 -6.94 -8.51
C ASN A 147 -10.84 -7.48 -7.61
N HIS A 148 -9.64 -7.58 -8.17
CA HIS A 148 -8.45 -8.03 -7.48
C HIS A 148 -7.26 -7.17 -7.86
N VAL A 149 -6.40 -6.84 -6.89
CA VAL A 149 -5.19 -6.06 -7.11
C VAL A 149 -3.96 -6.85 -6.67
N THR A 150 -2.97 -6.94 -7.56
CA THR A 150 -1.62 -7.42 -7.26
C THR A 150 -0.58 -6.47 -7.86
N GLY A 151 0.65 -6.48 -7.35
CA GLY A 151 1.64 -5.53 -7.83
C GLY A 151 2.93 -5.51 -7.03
N SER A 152 3.93 -4.85 -7.61
CA SER A 152 5.28 -4.74 -7.04
C SER A 152 5.53 -3.45 -6.27
N VAL A 153 4.65 -2.46 -6.41
CA VAL A 153 4.83 -1.18 -5.74
C VAL A 153 4.38 -1.26 -4.29
N SER A 154 5.26 -0.84 -3.38
CA SER A 154 4.93 -0.80 -1.95
C SER A 154 3.96 0.33 -1.59
N HIS A 155 3.10 0.10 -0.60
CA HIS A 155 2.23 1.11 0.03
C HIS A 155 2.99 2.16 0.85
N GLN A 156 4.31 2.04 0.99
CA GLN A 156 5.14 3.17 1.44
C GLN A 156 5.13 4.33 0.43
N HIS A 157 4.85 4.06 -0.85
CA HIS A 157 4.66 5.09 -1.87
C HIS A 157 3.17 5.44 -1.97
N ILE A 158 2.86 6.73 -2.10
CA ILE A 158 1.47 7.19 -2.24
C ILE A 158 0.72 6.49 -3.38
N TYR A 159 1.42 6.23 -4.51
CA TYR A 159 0.88 5.41 -5.60
C TYR A 159 0.52 3.98 -5.16
N GLY A 160 1.44 3.27 -4.51
CA GLY A 160 1.14 1.94 -3.99
C GLY A 160 0.03 1.95 -2.93
N LEU A 161 -0.05 3.00 -2.11
CA LEU A 161 -1.10 3.17 -1.12
C LEU A 161 -2.47 3.35 -1.77
N ILE A 162 -2.58 4.25 -2.76
CA ILE A 162 -3.84 4.49 -3.48
C ILE A 162 -4.32 3.18 -4.12
N PHE A 163 -3.49 2.55 -4.95
CA PHE A 163 -3.96 1.47 -5.80
C PHE A 163 -4.00 0.11 -5.14
N ARG A 164 -3.19 -0.14 -4.10
CA ARG A 164 -3.21 -1.43 -3.39
C ARG A 164 -3.98 -1.39 -2.06
N LEU A 165 -4.27 -0.22 -1.51
CA LEU A 165 -5.07 -0.11 -0.28
C LEU A 165 -6.38 0.65 -0.49
N ALA A 166 -6.31 1.96 -0.77
CA ALA A 166 -7.48 2.82 -0.74
C ALA A 166 -8.53 2.41 -1.79
N LEU A 167 -8.10 2.22 -3.04
CA LEU A 167 -8.94 1.78 -4.15
C LEU A 167 -9.61 0.43 -3.86
N PRO A 168 -8.87 -0.64 -3.46
CA PRO A 168 -9.51 -1.91 -3.10
C PRO A 168 -10.52 -1.81 -1.96
N VAL A 169 -10.21 -1.05 -0.91
CA VAL A 169 -11.13 -0.86 0.22
C VAL A 169 -12.42 -0.16 -0.21
N ILE A 170 -12.31 0.97 -0.91
CA ILE A 170 -13.46 1.76 -1.37
C ILE A 170 -14.30 1.00 -2.40
N SER A 171 -13.66 0.15 -3.20
CA SER A 171 -14.30 -0.58 -4.30
C SER A 171 -14.70 -2.01 -3.96
N GLU A 172 -14.59 -2.41 -2.69
CA GLU A 172 -14.86 -3.77 -2.21
C GLU A 172 -14.08 -4.85 -3.00
N MET A 173 -12.89 -4.49 -3.48
CA MET A 173 -11.98 -5.41 -4.16
C MET A 173 -11.02 -6.05 -3.17
N THR A 174 -10.39 -7.12 -3.62
CA THR A 174 -9.33 -7.78 -2.85
C THR A 174 -7.96 -7.25 -3.27
N SER A 175 -7.00 -7.23 -2.36
CA SER A 175 -5.60 -6.93 -2.72
C SER A 175 -4.64 -7.94 -2.10
N ARG A 176 -3.59 -8.29 -2.84
CA ARG A 176 -2.48 -9.07 -2.28
C ARG A 176 -1.81 -8.29 -1.15
N ASP A 177 -1.76 -8.91 0.03
CA ASP A 177 -1.34 -8.29 1.29
C ASP A 177 0.08 -7.72 1.23
N GLU A 178 1.01 -8.41 0.54
CA GLU A 178 2.38 -7.96 0.36
C GLU A 178 2.68 -7.65 -1.11
N ALA A 179 3.57 -6.67 -1.35
CA ALA A 179 4.05 -6.39 -2.70
C ALA A 179 4.81 -7.60 -3.25
N ALA A 180 4.45 -8.04 -4.45
CA ALA A 180 5.13 -9.14 -5.12
C ALA A 180 6.30 -8.61 -5.94
N LEU A 181 7.52 -9.03 -5.60
CA LEU A 181 8.75 -8.49 -6.19
C LEU A 181 9.28 -9.31 -7.37
N THR A 182 8.70 -10.48 -7.64
CA THR A 182 9.05 -11.32 -8.79
C THR A 182 7.86 -11.46 -9.72
N TRP A 183 8.13 -11.67 -11.00
CA TRP A 183 7.09 -11.83 -12.01
C TRP A 183 6.30 -13.13 -11.82
N GLU A 184 6.94 -14.19 -11.35
CA GLU A 184 6.29 -15.47 -11.02
C GLU A 184 5.29 -15.28 -9.88
N ALA A 185 5.69 -14.55 -8.83
CA ALA A 185 4.79 -14.25 -7.72
C ALA A 185 3.62 -13.38 -8.18
N ILE A 186 3.86 -12.35 -8.99
CA ILE A 186 2.78 -11.50 -9.52
C ILE A 186 1.80 -12.32 -10.37
N ALA A 187 2.33 -13.11 -11.30
CA ALA A 187 1.55 -13.86 -12.28
C ALA A 187 0.75 -15.01 -11.67
N SER A 188 1.20 -15.57 -10.54
CA SER A 188 0.46 -16.62 -9.83
C SER A 188 -0.88 -16.13 -9.25
N GLU A 189 -1.07 -14.81 -9.12
CA GLU A 189 -2.31 -14.18 -8.60
C GLU A 189 -3.17 -13.60 -9.75
N PHE A 190 -2.81 -13.83 -11.01
CA PHE A 190 -3.59 -13.30 -12.13
C PHE A 190 -4.95 -14.01 -12.25
N THR A 191 -5.97 -13.18 -12.34
CA THR A 191 -7.36 -13.54 -12.65
C THR A 191 -7.82 -12.70 -13.84
N PRO A 192 -8.94 -13.05 -14.50
CA PRO A 192 -9.52 -12.23 -15.56
C PRO A 192 -9.93 -10.81 -15.13
N GLN A 193 -9.93 -10.51 -13.83
CA GLN A 193 -10.32 -9.22 -13.25
C GLN A 193 -9.21 -8.64 -12.37
N THR A 194 -7.94 -8.98 -12.67
CA THR A 194 -6.79 -8.45 -11.95
C THR A 194 -6.37 -7.08 -12.49
N LEU A 195 -6.22 -6.12 -11.58
CA LEU A 195 -5.45 -4.91 -11.78
C LEU A 195 -3.98 -5.16 -11.38
N LEU A 196 -3.07 -5.01 -12.33
CA LEU A 196 -1.63 -5.04 -12.08
C LEU A 196 -1.11 -3.62 -11.78
N VAL A 197 -0.65 -3.40 -10.55
CA VAL A 197 -0.03 -2.15 -10.10
C VAL A 197 1.48 -2.30 -10.14
N SER A 198 2.13 -1.72 -11.15
CA SER A 198 3.58 -1.81 -11.33
C SER A 198 4.21 -0.42 -11.48
N GLY A 199 5.54 -0.36 -11.52
CA GLY A 199 6.28 0.86 -11.85
C GLY A 199 7.20 0.63 -13.05
N PRO A 200 7.72 1.71 -13.68
CA PRO A 200 8.59 1.60 -14.85
C PRO A 200 9.82 0.71 -14.62
N ALA A 201 10.43 0.84 -13.44
CA ALA A 201 11.61 0.05 -13.07
C ALA A 201 11.34 -1.45 -13.02
N HIS A 202 10.12 -1.87 -12.69
CA HIS A 202 9.76 -3.28 -12.67
C HIS A 202 9.41 -3.76 -14.09
N LEU A 203 8.60 -2.98 -14.83
CA LEU A 203 8.20 -3.28 -16.21
C LEU A 203 9.37 -3.36 -17.20
N SER A 204 10.41 -2.51 -17.06
CA SER A 204 11.59 -2.57 -17.93
C SER A 204 12.42 -3.84 -17.74
N ARG A 205 12.25 -4.52 -16.60
CA ARG A 205 12.91 -5.79 -16.25
C ARG A 205 12.04 -7.01 -16.50
N LEU A 206 11.07 -6.91 -17.42
CA LEU A 206 10.37 -8.09 -17.91
C LEU A 206 11.37 -9.13 -18.44
N PRO A 207 11.16 -10.43 -18.14
CA PRO A 207 12.01 -11.48 -18.70
C PRO A 207 11.85 -11.54 -20.22
N GLU A 208 12.84 -12.13 -20.89
CA GLU A 208 12.78 -12.39 -22.33
C GLU A 208 11.84 -13.55 -22.67
N PHE A 209 11.65 -14.47 -21.72
CA PHE A 209 10.76 -15.61 -21.86
C PHE A 209 9.34 -15.28 -21.41
N PRO A 210 8.31 -15.93 -22.00
CA PRO A 210 6.93 -15.74 -21.58
C PRO A 210 6.73 -16.04 -20.10
N ILE A 211 6.03 -15.14 -19.41
CA ILE A 211 5.56 -15.38 -18.05
C ILE A 211 4.38 -16.35 -18.14
N VAL A 212 4.50 -17.50 -17.49
CA VAL A 212 3.42 -18.49 -17.45
C VAL A 212 2.36 -18.03 -16.45
N ALA A 213 1.17 -17.70 -16.95
CA ALA A 213 0.01 -17.37 -16.14
C ALA A 213 -1.24 -18.05 -16.72
N ALA A 214 -2.16 -18.46 -15.86
CA ALA A 214 -3.43 -19.04 -16.29
C ALA A 214 -4.32 -18.02 -17.02
N THR A 215 -4.19 -16.74 -16.66
CA THR A 215 -4.91 -15.61 -17.24
C THR A 215 -4.02 -14.37 -17.25
N LEU A 216 -4.40 -13.32 -17.98
CA LEU A 216 -3.66 -12.07 -18.08
C LEU A 216 -4.51 -10.91 -17.53
N PRO A 217 -3.88 -9.88 -16.91
CA PRO A 217 -4.60 -8.78 -16.30
C PRO A 217 -5.22 -7.86 -17.38
N PRO A 218 -6.53 -7.55 -17.30
CA PRO A 218 -7.17 -6.61 -18.24
C PRO A 218 -6.73 -5.16 -18.05
N VAL A 219 -6.12 -4.82 -16.92
CA VAL A 219 -5.65 -3.46 -16.62
C VAL A 219 -4.26 -3.51 -15.98
N ILE A 220 -3.35 -2.71 -16.51
CA ILE A 220 -2.01 -2.50 -15.97
C ILE A 220 -1.81 -1.01 -15.76
N LEU A 221 -1.46 -0.61 -14.54
CA LEU A 221 -1.14 0.77 -14.19
C LEU A 221 0.35 0.90 -13.87
N SER A 222 0.94 2.00 -14.32
CA SER A 222 2.35 2.34 -14.10
C SER A 222 2.49 3.76 -13.57
N SER A 223 3.26 3.96 -12.50
CA SER A 223 3.63 5.30 -12.01
C SER A 223 5.01 5.29 -11.35
N GLY A 224 5.54 6.48 -11.04
CA GLY A 224 6.85 6.67 -10.41
C GLY A 224 7.98 7.10 -11.36
N GLY A 225 7.67 7.33 -12.63
CA GLY A 225 8.59 7.81 -13.67
C GLY A 225 8.05 7.51 -15.07
N PRO A 226 8.72 7.98 -16.13
CA PRO A 226 8.35 7.65 -17.50
C PRO A 226 8.63 6.17 -17.79
N LEU A 227 7.66 5.47 -18.39
CA LEU A 227 7.87 4.16 -18.99
C LEU A 227 8.34 4.34 -20.43
N LEU A 228 9.49 3.75 -20.79
CA LEU A 228 9.99 3.86 -22.15
C LEU A 228 9.01 3.17 -23.12
N PRO A 229 8.77 3.73 -24.32
CA PRO A 229 7.87 3.11 -25.30
C PRO A 229 8.23 1.66 -25.63
N ALA A 230 9.53 1.33 -25.67
CA ALA A 230 9.99 -0.04 -25.88
C ALA A 230 9.55 -0.99 -24.75
N ASP A 231 9.61 -0.54 -23.50
CA ASP A 231 9.19 -1.34 -22.35
C ASP A 231 7.67 -1.48 -22.27
N SER A 232 6.92 -0.41 -22.63
CA SER A 232 5.47 -0.46 -22.76
C SER A 232 5.02 -1.46 -23.81
N ASN A 233 5.67 -1.47 -24.99
CA ASN A 233 5.41 -2.44 -26.05
C ASN A 233 5.77 -3.87 -25.61
N ARG A 234 6.87 -4.07 -24.89
CA ARG A 234 7.23 -5.38 -24.33
C ARG A 234 6.19 -5.88 -23.33
N ALA A 235 5.69 -5.00 -22.45
CA ALA A 235 4.61 -5.32 -21.52
C ALA A 235 3.31 -5.66 -22.25
N ALA A 236 2.95 -4.90 -23.29
CA ALA A 236 1.78 -5.17 -24.12
C ALA A 236 1.88 -6.53 -24.83
N ASN A 237 3.05 -6.88 -25.36
CA ASN A 237 3.28 -8.19 -25.97
C ASN A 237 3.22 -9.33 -24.95
N MET A 238 3.72 -9.11 -23.73
CA MET A 238 3.73 -10.11 -22.66
C MET A 238 2.34 -10.37 -22.08
N PHE A 239 1.56 -9.31 -21.85
CA PHE A 239 0.32 -9.37 -21.09
C PHE A 239 -0.94 -9.13 -21.94
N GLY A 240 -0.81 -8.81 -23.23
CA GLY A 240 -1.93 -8.46 -24.10
C GLY A 240 -2.57 -7.11 -23.79
N THR A 241 -2.02 -6.36 -22.82
CA THR A 241 -2.58 -5.10 -22.31
C THR A 241 -1.47 -4.05 -22.27
N VAL A 242 -1.72 -2.88 -22.86
CA VAL A 242 -0.79 -1.75 -22.78
C VAL A 242 -0.85 -1.13 -21.38
N PRO A 243 0.27 -0.95 -20.67
CA PRO A 243 0.29 -0.21 -19.41
C PRO A 243 -0.22 1.21 -19.56
N THR A 244 -1.14 1.63 -18.70
CA THR A 244 -1.56 3.03 -18.58
C THR A 244 -0.62 3.75 -17.62
N GLU A 245 0.04 4.80 -18.10
CA GLU A 245 0.92 5.63 -17.29
C GLU A 245 0.13 6.70 -16.52
N ILE A 246 0.46 6.86 -15.24
CA ILE A 246 -0.12 7.87 -14.35
C ILE A 246 0.98 8.87 -14.01
N LEU A 247 0.84 10.09 -14.53
CA LEU A 247 1.75 11.21 -14.30
C LEU A 247 1.42 11.93 -12.98
N GLY A 248 2.43 12.35 -12.23
CA GLY A 248 2.25 13.31 -11.13
C GLY A 248 1.91 12.75 -9.74
N SER A 249 1.96 11.44 -9.50
CA SER A 249 1.53 10.87 -8.21
C SER A 249 2.24 11.45 -6.96
N THR A 250 3.47 11.94 -7.09
CA THR A 250 4.26 12.49 -5.97
C THR A 250 4.05 14.00 -5.71
N ASP A 251 3.84 14.81 -6.75
CA ASP A 251 3.75 16.28 -6.61
C ASP A 251 2.30 16.81 -6.67
N THR A 252 1.39 16.15 -7.37
CA THR A 252 -0.03 16.57 -7.47
C THR A 252 -0.98 15.70 -6.64
N GLY A 253 -0.49 14.63 -6.03
CA GLY A 253 -1.32 13.75 -5.20
C GLY A 253 -2.10 12.69 -5.97
N GLY A 254 -1.70 12.34 -7.19
CA GLY A 254 -2.24 11.14 -7.85
C GLY A 254 -2.41 11.25 -9.36
N VAL A 255 -2.79 12.42 -9.88
CA VAL A 255 -2.98 12.68 -11.32
C VAL A 255 -2.57 14.13 -11.63
N ALA A 256 -1.94 14.32 -12.79
CA ALA A 256 -1.96 15.57 -13.54
C ALA A 256 -2.64 15.29 -14.89
#